data_AF-A0A815JXD9-F1
#
_entry.id   AF-A0A815JXD9-F1
#
_cell.length_a   1.000
_cell.length_b   1.000
_cell.length_c   1.000
_cell.angle_alpha   90.00
_cell.angle_beta   90.00
_cell.angle_gamma   90.00
#
_symmetry.space_group_name_H-M   'P 1'
#
loop_
_entity.id
_entity.type
_entity.pdbx_description
1 polymer ?
#
loop_
_entity_poly.entity_id
_entity_poly.type
_entity_poly.pdbx_seq_one_letter_code
_entity_poly.pdbx_strand_id
1 'polypeptide(L)'
;MSDYRIASSDKNENCTHMDICRMMLGRLSDNILSTNEVHAFGLIEFATKYKTVCPITRSREQFEKALSFDDCRGDWTCMYDAIREAIKQIKTFTDSPLRASKDCKKLIICLSDGINNSVDTKIQTLYDLIKTNNIVIDFISFVLDRFESHTAASCSKRAASSISDKILRFR
;
A
#
# COMPACT_ATOMS: atom_id res chain seq x y z
N MET A 1 -8.82 -5.80 -29.03
CA MET A 1 -9.36 -4.48 -28.64
C MET A 1 -10.74 -4.73 -28.07
N SER A 2 -10.86 -4.69 -26.74
CA SER A 2 -12.11 -4.92 -26.01
C SER A 2 -12.48 -3.58 -25.39
N ASP A 3 -13.59 -3.02 -25.86
CA ASP A 3 -14.14 -1.74 -25.45
C ASP A 3 -14.76 -1.85 -24.06
N TYR A 4 -14.10 -1.27 -23.06
CA TYR A 4 -14.74 -0.97 -21.77
C TYR A 4 -15.70 0.20 -21.97
N ARG A 5 -16.97 -0.10 -22.26
CA ARG A 5 -18.07 0.85 -22.08
C ARG A 5 -18.32 1.03 -20.58
N ILE A 6 -17.92 2.16 -20.05
CA ILE A 6 -18.38 2.62 -18.74
C ILE A 6 -19.84 3.06 -18.94
N ALA A 7 -20.77 2.25 -18.45
CA ALA A 7 -22.16 2.67 -18.32
C ALA A 7 -22.19 3.80 -17.28
N SER A 8 -22.38 5.03 -17.77
CA SER A 8 -22.66 6.20 -16.95
C SER A 8 -24.04 6.03 -16.30
N SER A 9 -24.06 5.49 -15.08
CA SER A 9 -25.20 5.63 -14.19
C SER A 9 -24.92 6.81 -13.26
N ASP A 10 -25.62 7.90 -13.50
CA ASP A 10 -25.68 9.09 -12.64
C ASP A 10 -26.09 8.74 -11.21
N LYS A 11 -25.10 8.51 -10.36
CA LYS A 11 -25.19 8.72 -8.92
C LYS A 11 -23.89 9.42 -8.51
N ASN A 12 -24.00 10.57 -7.88
CA ASN A 12 -22.91 11.17 -7.10
C ASN A 12 -22.63 10.25 -5.89
N GLU A 13 -22.16 9.04 -6.14
CA GLU A 13 -21.55 8.20 -5.10
C GLU A 13 -20.20 8.84 -4.81
N ASN A 14 -20.11 9.44 -3.62
CA ASN A 14 -18.85 9.97 -3.12
C ASN A 14 -17.82 8.82 -3.14
N CYS A 15 -16.87 8.91 -4.06
CA CYS A 15 -15.76 7.97 -4.20
C CYS A 15 -15.03 7.88 -2.86
N THR A 16 -15.00 6.69 -2.26
CA THR A 16 -14.31 6.50 -0.98
C THR A 16 -12.80 6.43 -1.20
N HIS A 17 -12.03 6.65 -0.14
CA HIS A 17 -10.57 6.51 -0.20
C HIS A 17 -10.16 5.10 -0.64
N MET A 18 -10.93 4.09 -0.22
CA MET A 18 -10.70 2.71 -0.61
C MET A 18 -10.97 2.48 -2.10
N ASP A 19 -11.96 3.17 -2.68
CA ASP A 19 -12.21 3.11 -4.12
C ASP A 19 -11.04 3.72 -4.90
N ILE A 20 -10.48 4.84 -4.43
CA ILE A 20 -9.27 5.44 -5.01
C ILE A 20 -8.10 4.46 -4.92
N CYS A 21 -7.87 3.85 -3.76
CA CYS A 21 -6.81 2.84 -3.57
C CYS A 21 -6.98 1.65 -4.52
N ARG A 22 -8.20 1.11 -4.65
CA ARG A 22 -8.51 0.02 -5.59
C ARG A 22 -8.24 0.43 -7.03
N MET A 23 -8.68 1.62 -7.43
CA MET A 23 -8.43 2.15 -8.77
C MET A 23 -6.94 2.33 -9.04
N MET A 24 -6.18 2.89 -8.08
CA MET A 24 -4.73 3.05 -8.21
C MET A 24 -4.02 1.70 -8.35
N LEU A 25 -4.35 0.72 -7.50
CA LEU A 25 -3.76 -0.62 -7.54
C LEU A 25 -4.14 -1.36 -8.83
N GLY A 26 -5.39 -1.23 -9.31
CA GLY A 26 -5.82 -1.80 -10.58
C GLY A 26 -5.03 -1.22 -11.75
N ARG A 27 -4.91 0.11 -11.82
CA ARG A 27 -4.12 0.78 -12.88
C ARG A 27 -2.64 0.45 -12.81
N LEU A 28 -2.08 0.36 -11.61
CA LEU A 28 -0.69 -0.05 -11.41
C LEU A 28 -0.48 -1.48 -11.92
N SER A 29 -1.38 -2.40 -11.56
CA SER A 29 -1.33 -3.79 -12.02
C SER A 29 -1.38 -3.86 -13.55
N ASP A 30 -2.33 -3.17 -14.18
CA ASP A 30 -2.45 -3.10 -15.64
C ASP A 30 -1.17 -2.58 -16.30
N ASN A 31 -0.59 -1.50 -15.76
CA ASN A 31 0.62 -0.90 -16.32
C ASN A 31 1.83 -1.82 -16.17
N ILE A 32 2.04 -2.43 -15.00
CA ILE A 32 3.16 -3.35 -14.77
C ILE A 32 2.99 -4.59 -15.67
N LEU A 33 1.78 -5.12 -15.79
CA LEU A 33 1.48 -6.29 -16.62
C LEU A 33 1.50 -6.01 -18.12
N SER A 34 1.38 -4.75 -18.53
CA SER A 34 1.55 -4.35 -19.94
C SER A 34 3.02 -4.44 -20.41
N THR A 35 3.97 -4.53 -19.47
CA THR A 35 5.37 -4.77 -19.79
C THR A 35 5.61 -6.24 -20.13
N ASN A 36 6.56 -6.52 -21.02
CA ASN A 36 6.97 -7.91 -21.34
C ASN A 36 7.85 -8.54 -20.24
N GLU A 37 7.84 -8.00 -19.04
CA GLU A 37 8.64 -8.49 -17.91
C GLU A 37 7.83 -9.45 -17.02
N VAL A 38 8.54 -10.37 -16.37
CA VAL A 38 7.91 -11.34 -15.46
C VAL A 38 7.78 -10.72 -14.07
N HIS A 39 6.54 -10.46 -13.67
CA HIS A 39 6.22 -9.87 -12.37
C HIS A 39 5.55 -10.88 -11.44
N ALA A 40 5.66 -10.62 -10.13
CA ALA A 40 4.91 -11.31 -9.10
C ALA A 40 4.33 -10.29 -8.13
N PHE A 41 3.10 -10.51 -7.69
CA PHE A 41 2.33 -9.56 -6.90
C PHE A 41 1.77 -10.24 -5.66
N GLY A 42 1.69 -9.49 -4.56
CA GLY A 42 0.99 -9.88 -3.35
C GLY A 42 0.18 -8.71 -2.83
N LEU A 43 -0.80 -9.00 -1.99
CA LEU A 43 -1.69 -8.01 -1.39
C LEU A 43 -1.89 -8.32 0.10
N ILE A 44 -1.59 -7.33 0.94
CA ILE A 44 -1.82 -7.38 2.38
C ILE A 44 -2.69 -6.19 2.74
N GLU A 45 -3.83 -6.47 3.38
CA GLU A 45 -4.66 -5.46 4.02
C GLU A 45 -4.26 -5.33 5.49
N PHE A 46 -4.41 -4.13 6.05
CA PHE A 46 -4.15 -3.91 7.46
C PHE A 46 -5.08 -2.84 8.04
N ALA A 47 -5.55 -3.12 9.25
CA ALA A 47 -6.23 -2.19 10.15
C ALA A 47 -5.76 -2.54 11.56
N THR A 48 -6.66 -2.94 12.47
CA THR A 48 -6.28 -3.41 13.82
C THR A 48 -5.38 -4.67 13.76
N LYS A 49 -5.56 -5.48 12.71
CA LYS A 49 -4.71 -6.63 12.37
C LYS A 49 -4.42 -6.60 10.87
N TYR A 50 -3.35 -7.27 10.48
CA TYR A 50 -3.03 -7.46 9.07
C TYR A 50 -3.59 -8.80 8.60
N LYS A 51 -3.90 -8.89 7.31
CA LYS A 51 -4.32 -10.12 6.66
C LYS A 51 -3.72 -10.16 5.26
N THR A 52 -3.15 -11.30 4.92
CA THR A 52 -2.73 -11.59 3.56
C THR A 52 -3.96 -11.90 2.72
N VAL A 53 -4.36 -10.95 1.88
CA VAL A 53 -5.49 -11.11 0.94
C VAL A 53 -5.05 -11.96 -0.25
N CYS A 54 -3.84 -11.69 -0.75
CA CYS A 54 -3.22 -12.45 -1.82
C CYS A 54 -1.75 -12.72 -1.47
N PRO A 55 -1.35 -13.99 -1.29
CA PRO A 55 0.05 -14.36 -1.25
C PRO A 55 0.76 -13.97 -2.55
N ILE A 56 2.09 -13.82 -2.51
CA ILE A 56 2.86 -13.51 -3.71
C ILE A 56 2.64 -14.58 -4.79
N THR A 57 2.14 -14.15 -5.94
CA THR A 57 1.74 -15.00 -7.06
C THR A 57 2.16 -14.36 -8.38
N ARG A 58 2.38 -15.21 -9.40
CA ARG A 58 2.51 -14.76 -10.80
C ARG A 58 1.17 -14.75 -11.53
N SER A 59 0.10 -15.24 -10.89
CA SER A 59 -1.23 -15.30 -11.49
C SER A 59 -1.91 -13.92 -11.41
N ARG A 60 -2.03 -13.27 -12.56
CA ARG A 60 -2.79 -12.01 -12.72
C ARG A 60 -4.22 -12.15 -12.22
N GLU A 61 -4.90 -13.21 -12.66
CA GLU A 61 -6.31 -13.45 -12.32
C GLU A 61 -6.53 -13.57 -10.81
N GLN A 62 -5.57 -14.20 -10.11
CA GLN A 62 -5.63 -14.34 -8.65
C GLN A 62 -5.47 -12.98 -7.96
N PHE A 63 -4.55 -12.15 -8.45
CA PHE A 63 -4.33 -10.81 -7.92
C PHE A 63 -5.53 -9.88 -8.20
N GLU A 64 -6.07 -9.89 -9.41
CA GLU A 64 -7.25 -9.08 -9.77
C GLU A 64 -8.48 -9.46 -8.96
N LYS A 65 -8.73 -10.76 -8.74
CA LYS A 65 -9.80 -11.22 -7.85
C LYS A 65 -9.60 -10.72 -6.41
N ALA A 66 -8.35 -10.66 -5.96
CA ALA A 66 -8.02 -10.19 -4.63
C ALA A 66 -8.20 -8.67 -4.46
N LEU A 67 -8.21 -7.87 -5.54
CA LEU A 67 -8.47 -6.42 -5.48
C LEU A 67 -9.93 -6.09 -5.12
N SER A 68 -10.85 -7.04 -5.29
CA SER A 68 -12.25 -6.94 -4.88
C SER A 68 -12.47 -7.25 -3.39
N PHE A 69 -11.47 -7.03 -2.54
CA PHE A 69 -11.54 -7.31 -1.10
C PHE A 69 -12.43 -6.33 -0.34
N ASP A 70 -13.05 -6.81 0.72
CA ASP A 70 -13.89 -6.01 1.61
C ASP A 70 -13.07 -5.00 2.42
N ASP A 71 -13.65 -3.83 2.70
CA ASP A 71 -12.97 -2.80 3.48
C ASP A 71 -12.64 -3.29 4.89
N CYS A 72 -11.34 -3.39 5.20
CA CYS A 72 -10.89 -3.49 6.58
C CYS A 72 -11.16 -2.17 7.29
N ARG A 73 -12.12 -2.18 8.22
CA ARG A 73 -12.42 -1.03 9.07
C ARG A 73 -11.77 -1.20 10.44
N GLY A 74 -11.21 -0.11 10.96
CA GLY A 74 -10.70 -0.04 12.31
C GLY A 74 -10.04 1.30 12.58
N ASP A 75 -10.20 1.79 13.82
CA ASP A 75 -9.58 3.04 14.28
C ASP A 75 -8.10 2.85 14.67
N TRP A 76 -7.59 1.63 14.53
CA TRP A 76 -6.24 1.22 14.91
C TRP A 76 -5.53 0.66 13.69
N THR A 77 -4.23 0.93 13.57
CA THR A 77 -3.41 0.51 12.44
C THR A 77 -2.22 -0.32 12.89
N CYS A 78 -1.99 -1.47 12.26
CA CYS A 78 -0.82 -2.34 12.46
C CYS A 78 0.11 -2.33 11.24
N MET A 79 0.35 -1.13 10.69
CA MET A 79 1.12 -0.93 9.46
C MET A 79 2.50 -1.60 9.52
N TYR A 80 3.22 -1.48 10.64
CA TYR A 80 4.55 -2.06 10.76
C TYR A 80 4.55 -3.58 10.74
N ASP A 81 3.52 -4.22 11.32
CA ASP A 81 3.36 -5.67 11.28
C ASP A 81 3.03 -6.16 9.87
N ALA A 82 2.22 -5.40 9.13
CA ALA A 82 1.90 -5.70 7.73
C ALA A 82 3.14 -5.61 6.83
N ILE A 83 3.98 -4.59 7.00
CA ILE A 83 5.25 -4.46 6.27
C ILE A 83 6.19 -5.64 6.61
N ARG A 84 6.29 -6.00 7.90
CA ARG A 84 7.09 -7.16 8.32
C ARG A 84 6.63 -8.45 7.66
N GLU A 85 5.31 -8.67 7.58
CA GLU A 85 4.73 -9.82 6.88
C GLU A 85 5.02 -9.78 5.36
N ALA A 86 4.93 -8.60 4.73
CA ALA A 86 5.29 -8.44 3.31
C ALA A 86 6.75 -8.86 3.06
N ILE A 87 7.68 -8.39 3.90
CA ILE A 87 9.10 -8.76 3.81
C ILE A 87 9.28 -10.28 3.92
N LYS A 88 8.58 -10.92 4.87
CA LYS A 88 8.61 -12.37 5.07
C LYS A 88 8.13 -13.11 3.81
N GLN A 89 7.01 -12.68 3.22
CA GLN A 89 6.49 -13.30 2.01
C GLN A 89 7.42 -13.12 0.82
N ILE A 90 8.00 -11.92 0.64
CA ILE A 90 8.99 -11.66 -0.40
C ILE A 90 10.15 -12.64 -0.24
N LYS A 91 10.70 -12.76 0.97
CA LYS A 91 11.80 -13.68 1.26
C LYS A 91 11.42 -15.13 0.94
N THR A 92 10.27 -15.61 1.43
CA THR A 92 9.79 -16.96 1.15
C THR A 92 9.63 -17.22 -0.35
N PHE A 93 9.12 -16.24 -1.11
CA PHE A 93 8.98 -16.37 -2.56
C PHE A 93 10.34 -16.39 -3.28
N THR A 94 11.30 -15.57 -2.86
CA THR A 94 12.64 -15.55 -3.47
C THR A 94 13.50 -16.75 -3.12
N ASP A 95 13.28 -17.35 -1.95
CA ASP A 95 14.01 -18.53 -1.47
C ASP A 95 13.40 -19.85 -2.01
N SER A 96 12.17 -19.80 -2.56
CA SER A 96 11.44 -20.95 -3.10
C SER A 96 12.08 -21.54 -4.37
N PRO A 97 11.88 -22.84 -4.68
CA PRO A 97 12.31 -23.43 -5.95
C PRO A 97 11.74 -22.72 -7.20
N LEU A 98 10.59 -22.04 -7.05
CA LEU A 98 9.97 -21.20 -8.08
C LEU A 98 10.60 -19.79 -8.17
N ARG A 99 11.78 -19.59 -7.55
CA ARG A 99 12.45 -18.31 -7.29
C ARG A 99 12.36 -17.33 -8.45
N ALA A 100 12.21 -16.06 -8.10
CA ALA A 100 12.61 -14.98 -8.98
C ALA A 100 14.13 -15.03 -9.20
N SER A 101 14.61 -14.38 -10.27
CA SER A 101 16.05 -14.19 -10.46
C SER A 101 16.67 -13.53 -9.21
N LYS A 102 17.96 -13.78 -8.95
CA LYS A 102 18.70 -13.08 -7.89
C LYS A 102 18.69 -11.56 -8.08
N ASP A 103 18.53 -11.11 -9.32
CA ASP A 103 18.46 -9.69 -9.70
C ASP A 103 17.04 -9.11 -9.64
N CYS A 104 16.05 -9.88 -9.17
CA CYS A 104 14.68 -9.40 -9.05
C CYS A 104 14.61 -8.25 -8.04
N LYS A 105 14.10 -7.11 -8.52
CA LYS A 105 13.82 -5.95 -7.68
C LYS A 105 12.63 -6.25 -6.78
N LYS A 106 12.74 -5.85 -5.52
CA LYS A 106 11.73 -6.09 -4.49
C LYS A 106 11.17 -4.74 -4.06
N LEU A 107 9.87 -4.56 -4.20
CA LEU A 107 9.19 -3.31 -3.90
C LEU A 107 7.97 -3.60 -3.02
N ILE A 108 7.81 -2.80 -1.97
CA ILE A 108 6.58 -2.71 -1.18
C ILE A 108 5.99 -1.33 -1.44
N ILE A 109 4.75 -1.27 -1.91
CA ILE A 109 4.00 -0.02 -2.01
C ILE A 109 3.02 0.00 -0.85
N CYS A 110 3.20 0.95 0.06
CA CYS A 110 2.38 1.11 1.25
C CYS A 110 1.45 2.31 1.07
N LEU A 111 0.15 2.04 1.06
CA LEU A 111 -0.92 3.03 1.03
C LEU A 111 -1.41 3.23 2.48
N SER A 112 -1.18 4.40 3.08
CA SER A 112 -1.54 4.65 4.49
C SER A 112 -1.61 6.14 4.81
N ASP A 113 -2.24 6.51 5.92
CA ASP A 113 -2.14 7.86 6.50
C ASP A 113 -0.82 8.07 7.28
N GLY A 114 -0.03 7.00 7.46
CA GLY A 114 1.26 7.01 8.14
C GLY A 114 1.17 6.75 9.64
N ILE A 115 -0.04 6.54 10.16
CA ILE A 115 -0.24 6.16 11.55
C ILE A 115 0.09 4.67 11.71
N ASN A 116 0.78 4.35 12.79
CA ASN A 116 0.94 2.99 13.28
C ASN A 116 0.69 2.99 14.78
N ASN A 117 -0.34 2.27 15.20
CA ASN A 117 -0.72 2.17 16.61
C ASN A 117 -0.24 0.87 17.26
N SER A 118 0.07 -0.17 16.46
CA SER A 118 0.63 -1.43 16.98
C SER A 118 2.03 -1.24 17.58
N VAL A 119 2.31 -1.94 18.67
CA VAL A 119 3.62 -1.94 19.37
C VAL A 119 4.48 -3.17 19.07
N ASP A 120 3.94 -4.15 18.35
CA ASP A 120 4.57 -5.46 18.16
C ASP A 120 5.83 -5.38 17.28
N THR A 121 5.80 -4.56 16.24
CA THR A 121 6.96 -4.31 15.37
C THR A 121 7.47 -2.90 15.56
N LYS A 122 8.77 -2.76 15.84
CA LYS A 122 9.45 -1.45 15.92
C LYS A 122 9.98 -1.03 14.56
N ILE A 123 9.98 0.27 14.30
CA ILE A 123 10.50 0.85 13.04
C ILE A 123 11.97 0.50 12.78
N GLN A 124 12.80 0.42 13.84
CA GLN A 124 14.20 0.03 13.71
C GLN A 124 14.35 -1.40 13.18
N THR A 125 13.50 -2.33 13.66
CA THR A 125 13.47 -3.71 13.19
C THR A 125 13.09 -3.78 11.71
N LEU A 126 12.14 -2.94 11.27
CA LEU A 126 11.81 -2.86 9.84
C LEU A 126 12.98 -2.34 9.03
N TYR A 127 13.65 -1.29 9.47
CA TYR A 127 14.80 -0.73 8.76
C TYR A 127 15.89 -1.78 8.51
N ASP A 128 16.24 -2.56 9.55
CA ASP A 128 17.26 -3.61 9.45
C ASP A 128 16.82 -4.73 8.50
N LEU A 129 15.54 -5.12 8.54
CA LEU A 129 14.97 -6.13 7.63
C LEU A 129 14.97 -5.64 6.17
N ILE A 130 14.56 -4.40 5.93
CA ILE A 130 14.50 -3.80 4.59
C ILE A 130 15.91 -3.76 3.98
N LYS A 131 16.88 -3.25 4.74
CA LYS A 131 18.28 -3.16 4.32
C LYS A 131 18.86 -4.55 4.03
N THR A 132 18.65 -5.51 4.93
CA THR A 132 19.20 -6.87 4.80
C THR A 132 18.62 -7.61 3.59
N ASN A 133 17.35 -7.38 3.25
CA ASN A 133 16.68 -8.08 2.16
C ASN A 133 16.74 -7.34 0.82
N ASN A 134 17.37 -6.15 0.77
CA ASN A 134 17.42 -5.27 -0.40
C ASN A 134 16.02 -4.98 -0.97
N ILE A 135 15.13 -4.49 -0.11
CA ILE A 135 13.74 -4.16 -0.45
C ILE A 135 13.61 -2.64 -0.51
N VAL A 136 12.91 -2.15 -1.52
CA VAL A 136 12.49 -0.73 -1.61
C VAL A 136 11.08 -0.62 -1.03
N ILE A 137 10.81 0.47 -0.30
CA ILE A 137 9.46 0.80 0.15
C ILE A 137 9.08 2.17 -0.41
N ASP A 138 8.01 2.19 -1.20
CA ASP A 138 7.34 3.41 -1.61
C ASP A 138 6.14 3.64 -0.69
N PHE A 139 6.15 4.77 -0.01
CA PHE A 139 5.09 5.16 0.90
C PHE A 139 4.23 6.25 0.26
N ILE A 140 2.94 5.95 0.05
CA ILE A 140 1.97 6.88 -0.49
C ILE A 140 1.04 7.27 0.66
N SER A 141 1.20 8.52 1.10
CA SER A 141 0.40 9.08 2.18
C SER A 141 -0.92 9.61 1.66
N PHE A 142 -2.03 9.18 2.25
CA PHE A 142 -3.32 9.84 2.10
C PHE A 142 -3.58 10.66 3.35
N VAL A 143 -3.13 11.93 3.34
CA VAL A 143 -3.52 12.86 4.40
C VAL A 143 -4.99 13.18 4.21
N LEU A 144 -5.81 12.67 5.12
CA LEU A 144 -7.15 13.18 5.33
C LEU A 144 -6.98 14.63 5.82
N ASP A 145 -7.25 15.61 4.96
CA ASP A 145 -7.70 16.91 5.47
C ASP A 145 -8.98 16.63 6.25
N ARG A 146 -8.83 16.38 7.55
CA ARG A 146 -9.93 16.59 8.47
C ARG A 146 -10.23 18.08 8.39
N PHE A 147 -11.17 18.46 7.54
CA PHE A 147 -11.94 19.68 7.77
C PHE A 147 -12.79 19.43 9.03
N GLU A 148 -12.10 19.37 10.18
CA GLU A 148 -12.72 19.50 11.48
C GLU A 148 -13.27 20.92 11.54
N SER A 149 -14.56 21.02 11.26
CA SER A 149 -15.36 22.23 11.43
C SER A 149 -15.57 22.52 12.91
N HIS A 150 -14.53 22.45 13.75
CA HIS A 150 -14.57 22.83 15.16
C HIS A 150 -13.18 23.21 15.64
N THR A 151 -12.78 24.47 15.40
CA THR A 151 -12.14 25.38 16.38
C THR A 151 -11.69 26.66 15.69
N ALA A 152 -12.66 27.51 15.33
CA ALA A 152 -12.42 28.95 15.30
C ALA A 152 -12.37 29.48 16.74
N ALA A 153 -11.41 29.00 17.54
CA ALA A 153 -11.00 29.60 18.82
C ALA A 153 -9.79 28.83 19.35
N SER A 154 -8.68 29.53 19.51
CA SER A 154 -7.48 29.08 20.24
C SER A 154 -6.54 28.10 19.51
N CYS A 155 -5.88 28.56 18.44
CA CYS A 155 -4.41 28.60 18.39
C CYS A 155 -3.93 29.28 17.11
N SER A 156 -4.22 30.58 16.99
CA SER A 156 -3.32 31.46 16.25
C SER A 156 -2.02 31.53 17.04
N LYS A 157 -0.89 31.26 16.35
CA LYS A 157 0.52 31.23 16.81
C LYS A 157 1.08 29.84 17.16
N ARG A 158 1.45 29.08 16.12
CA ARG A 158 2.84 28.60 15.90
C ARG A 158 2.97 27.94 14.52
N ALA A 159 3.70 28.63 13.64
CA ALA A 159 4.39 28.16 12.43
C ALA A 159 3.64 27.10 11.58
N ALA A 160 2.89 27.46 10.54
CA ALA A 160 3.45 27.88 9.24
C ALA A 160 4.97 27.70 9.10
N SER A 161 5.47 26.47 9.16
CA SER A 161 6.77 26.12 8.59
C SER A 161 6.70 24.75 7.92
N SER A 162 6.77 24.78 6.58
CA SER A 162 7.14 23.70 5.65
C SER A 162 6.97 22.26 6.14
N ILE A 163 5.85 21.63 5.74
CA ILE A 163 5.78 20.16 5.57
C ILE A 163 5.59 19.87 4.07
N SER A 164 6.38 20.55 3.23
CA SER A 164 6.46 20.27 1.80
C SER A 164 7.85 19.73 1.40
N ASP A 165 8.81 19.68 2.33
CA ASP A 165 10.23 19.43 1.98
C ASP A 165 10.85 18.14 2.54
N LYS A 166 10.06 17.18 3.01
CA LYS A 166 10.61 15.87 3.44
C LYS A 166 9.83 14.68 2.91
N ILE A 167 9.52 14.70 1.61
CA ILE A 167 9.36 13.45 0.88
C ILE A 167 10.77 12.87 0.74
N LEU A 168 11.10 11.91 1.61
CA LEU A 168 12.26 11.03 1.45
C LEU A 168 12.13 10.31 0.10
N ARG A 169 12.74 10.90 -0.94
CA ARG A 169 12.94 10.22 -2.22
C ARG A 169 14.01 9.15 -2.01
N PHE A 170 13.59 7.91 -1.81
CA PHE A 170 14.48 6.78 -2.02
C PHE A 170 14.63 6.58 -3.54
N ARG A 171 15.88 6.63 -4.01
CA ARG A 171 16.28 6.30 -5.38
C ARG A 171 16.68 4.83 -5.45
#